data_AF-A0A409WRB4-F1
#
_entry.id   AF-A0A409WRB4-F1
#
_cell.length_a   1.000
_cell.length_b   1.000
_cell.length_c   1.000
_cell.angle_alpha   90.00
_cell.angle_beta   90.00
_cell.angle_gamma   90.00
#
_symmetry.space_group_name_H-M   'P 1'
#
loop_
_entity.id
_entity.type
_entity.pdbx_description
1 polymer ?
#
loop_
_entity_poly.entity_id
_entity_poly.type
_entity_poly.pdbx_seq_one_letter_code
_entity_poly.pdbx_strand_id
1 'polypeptide(L)'
;PIHFSSRALPNPSTHLESSPSSSVIVIVHHLFSFTSLYPTYQIVNMSLIEIIANDRLGRKVRVKCSSEDTVGDLKKLIGAQTGTDPSKIQLKKWYTIYKDHITLADYEIHDGMSLEMY
;
A
#
# COMPACT_ATOMS: atom_id res chain seq x y z
N PRO A 1 -61.33 2.44 20.80
CA PRO A 1 -61.05 2.31 19.35
C PRO A 1 -60.09 3.43 18.91
N ILE A 2 -58.79 3.17 19.01
CA ILE A 2 -57.77 4.16 18.65
C ILE A 2 -56.65 3.44 17.90
N HIS A 3 -56.33 4.04 16.78
CA HIS A 3 -55.64 3.55 15.59
C HIS A 3 -54.19 3.10 15.84
N PHE A 4 -53.83 1.93 15.31
CA PHE A 4 -52.45 1.56 15.01
C PHE A 4 -51.93 2.42 13.86
N SER A 5 -50.68 2.90 13.95
CA SER A 5 -49.84 3.03 12.76
C SER A 5 -48.37 3.08 13.16
N SER A 6 -47.70 1.97 12.89
CA SER A 6 -46.25 1.77 12.99
C SER A 6 -45.50 2.68 12.02
N ARG A 7 -44.55 3.47 12.51
CA ARG A 7 -43.66 4.29 11.68
C ARG A 7 -42.31 3.58 11.58
N ALA A 8 -42.10 2.89 10.47
CA ALA A 8 -40.82 2.28 10.11
C ALA A 8 -39.85 3.34 9.56
N LEU A 9 -38.58 3.23 9.94
CA LEU A 9 -37.46 4.04 9.47
C LEU A 9 -37.13 3.70 8.00
N PRO A 10 -36.79 4.68 7.13
CA PRO A 10 -36.30 4.37 5.80
C PRO A 10 -34.77 4.18 5.78
N ASN A 11 -34.36 3.13 5.07
CA ASN A 11 -32.97 2.77 4.73
C ASN A 11 -32.31 3.82 3.80
N PRO A 12 -30.96 3.95 3.82
CA PRO A 12 -30.24 4.77 2.85
C PRO A 12 -29.69 3.89 1.72
N SER A 13 -30.18 4.06 0.48
CA SER A 13 -29.47 3.66 -0.74
C SER A 13 -30.04 4.34 -1.98
N THR A 14 -29.14 5.00 -2.72
CA THR A 14 -29.12 5.22 -4.18
C THR A 14 -30.26 5.98 -4.87
N HIS A 15 -29.97 7.20 -5.34
CA HIS A 15 -30.14 7.51 -6.76
C HIS A 15 -29.28 8.70 -7.21
N LEU A 16 -28.63 8.49 -8.36
CA LEU A 16 -27.90 9.45 -9.18
C LEU A 16 -28.88 10.47 -9.82
N GLU A 17 -28.32 11.62 -10.23
CA GLU A 17 -28.67 12.40 -11.43
C GLU A 17 -29.59 13.64 -11.29
N SER A 18 -29.00 14.83 -11.45
CA SER A 18 -29.43 15.81 -12.48
C SER A 18 -28.45 17.00 -12.57
N SER A 19 -28.09 17.30 -13.82
CA SER A 19 -26.99 18.13 -14.32
C SER A 19 -27.20 19.65 -14.17
N PRO A 20 -26.15 20.47 -13.95
CA PRO A 20 -26.23 21.91 -14.21
C PRO A 20 -25.73 22.28 -15.61
N SER A 21 -26.65 22.90 -16.36
CA SER A 21 -26.55 23.77 -17.54
C SER A 21 -25.16 23.99 -18.18
N SER A 22 -25.08 23.63 -19.47
CA SER A 22 -23.94 23.66 -20.40
C SER A 22 -23.32 25.04 -20.70
N SER A 23 -23.59 26.08 -19.90
CA SER A 23 -23.09 27.44 -20.14
C SER A 23 -22.04 27.92 -19.13
N VAL A 24 -21.81 27.18 -18.04
CA VAL A 24 -20.84 27.58 -16.98
C VAL A 24 -19.43 26.99 -17.21
N ILE A 25 -19.30 25.99 -18.08
CA ILE A 25 -18.05 25.21 -18.26
C ILE A 25 -17.01 25.93 -19.13
N VAL A 26 -17.40 26.92 -19.95
CA VAL A 26 -16.49 27.49 -20.96
C VAL A 26 -15.59 28.61 -20.40
N ILE A 27 -15.96 29.28 -19.31
CA ILE A 27 -15.22 30.45 -18.78
C ILE A 27 -14.03 30.03 -17.90
N VAL A 28 -14.01 28.80 -17.37
CA VAL A 28 -12.87 28.30 -16.56
C VAL A 28 -11.67 27.84 -17.41
N HIS A 29 -11.81 27.86 -18.74
CA HIS A 29 -10.80 27.33 -19.68
C HIS A 29 -9.63 28.29 -19.97
N HIS A 30 -9.59 29.47 -19.37
CA HIS A 30 -8.54 30.48 -19.66
C HIS A 30 -7.62 30.82 -18.49
N LEU A 31 -7.65 30.05 -17.40
CA LEU A 31 -6.72 30.19 -16.27
C LEU A 31 -6.27 28.86 -15.65
N PHE A 32 -6.49 27.74 -16.34
CA PHE A 32 -6.03 26.43 -15.89
C PHE A 32 -5.07 25.78 -16.89
N SER A 33 -4.06 26.55 -17.31
CA SER A 33 -2.87 25.99 -17.97
C SER A 33 -1.91 25.30 -16.99
N PHE A 34 -2.36 24.92 -15.77
CA PHE A 34 -1.49 24.44 -14.70
C PHE A 34 -1.76 23.03 -14.16
N THR A 35 -2.68 22.25 -14.74
CA THR A 35 -2.91 20.87 -14.26
C THR A 35 -2.78 19.77 -15.30
N SER A 36 -2.25 20.05 -16.50
CA SER A 36 -1.87 19.00 -17.44
C SER A 36 -0.46 18.43 -17.20
N LEU A 37 0.18 18.75 -16.07
CA LEU A 37 1.53 18.28 -15.71
C LEU A 37 1.56 17.38 -14.46
N TYR A 38 0.41 16.92 -13.98
CA TYR A 38 0.37 15.69 -13.24
C TYR A 38 0.11 14.60 -14.28
N PRO A 39 1.16 13.93 -14.79
CA PRO A 39 0.93 12.73 -15.58
C PRO A 39 0.00 11.86 -14.75
N THR A 40 -1.05 11.35 -15.40
CA THR A 40 -1.96 10.35 -14.87
C THR A 40 -1.22 9.50 -13.87
N TYR A 41 -1.68 9.53 -12.60
CA TYR A 41 -1.34 8.56 -11.58
C TYR A 41 -1.32 7.21 -12.30
N GLN A 42 -0.14 6.78 -12.71
CA GLN A 42 0.08 5.44 -13.17
C GLN A 42 -0.41 4.66 -11.97
N ILE A 43 -1.42 3.83 -12.19
CA ILE A 43 -1.76 2.78 -11.25
C ILE A 43 -0.49 1.92 -11.27
N VAL A 44 0.50 2.33 -10.46
CA VAL A 44 1.67 1.53 -10.16
C VAL A 44 1.05 0.25 -9.66
N ASN A 45 1.17 -0.80 -10.46
CA ASN A 45 0.92 -2.15 -9.99
C ASN A 45 1.98 -2.42 -8.93
N MET A 46 1.83 -1.78 -7.76
CA MET A 46 2.63 -2.04 -6.58
C MET A 46 2.30 -3.48 -6.24
N SER A 47 3.14 -4.37 -6.74
CA SER A 47 3.01 -5.80 -6.53
C SER A 47 3.38 -6.01 -5.07
N LEU A 48 2.37 -5.90 -4.22
CA LEU A 48 2.49 -6.05 -2.78
C LEU A 48 2.79 -7.51 -2.50
N ILE A 49 3.96 -7.76 -1.92
CA ILE A 49 4.46 -9.09 -1.59
C ILE A 49 4.50 -9.26 -0.07
N GLU A 50 4.15 -10.46 0.39
CA GLU A 50 4.33 -10.89 1.78
C GLU A 50 5.65 -11.66 1.90
N ILE A 51 6.59 -11.12 2.66
CA ILE A 51 7.88 -11.75 2.96
C ILE A 51 7.86 -12.27 4.39
N ILE A 52 8.42 -13.46 4.59
CA ILE A 52 8.55 -14.09 5.90
C ILE A 52 10.00 -13.96 6.37
N ALA A 53 10.24 -13.20 7.45
CA ALA A 53 11.54 -13.12 8.10
C ALA A 53 11.59 -14.07 9.32
N ASN A 54 12.49 -15.04 9.30
CA ASN A 54 12.68 -16.01 10.37
C ASN A 54 13.86 -15.59 11.26
N ASP A 55 13.60 -15.36 12.53
CA ASP A 55 14.61 -15.15 13.55
C ASP A 55 15.33 -16.47 13.91
N ARG A 56 16.58 -16.39 14.37
CA ARG A 56 17.34 -17.50 14.95
C ARG A 56 16.67 -18.11 16.17
N LEU A 57 15.86 -17.33 16.89
CA LEU A 57 15.07 -17.79 18.03
C LEU A 57 13.77 -18.51 17.63
N GLY A 58 13.52 -18.70 16.32
CA GLY A 58 12.34 -19.41 15.80
C GLY A 58 11.09 -18.53 15.63
N ARG A 59 11.19 -17.22 15.88
CA ARG A 59 10.10 -16.27 15.61
C ARG A 59 9.97 -16.04 14.10
N LYS A 60 8.74 -16.07 13.58
CA LYS A 60 8.43 -15.75 12.19
C LYS A 60 7.67 -14.43 12.10
N VAL A 61 8.23 -13.46 11.40
CA VAL A 61 7.64 -12.13 11.18
C VAL A 61 7.19 -12.06 9.73
N ARG A 62 5.93 -11.70 9.49
CA ARG A 62 5.39 -11.54 8.14
C ARG A 62 5.22 -10.07 7.84
N VAL A 63 5.88 -9.61 6.80
CA VAL A 63 5.89 -8.19 6.42
C VAL A 63 5.38 -8.06 5.00
N LYS A 64 4.42 -7.14 4.82
CA LYS A 64 3.92 -6.74 3.50
C LYS A 64 4.71 -5.53 3.04
N CYS A 65 5.26 -5.61 1.84
CA CYS A 65 6.07 -4.56 1.22
C CYS A 65 5.90 -4.58 -0.30
N SER A 66 6.36 -3.54 -0.98
CA SER A 66 6.38 -3.48 -2.45
C SER A 66 7.62 -4.18 -2.99
N SER A 67 7.52 -4.85 -4.14
CA SER A 67 8.69 -5.42 -4.83
C SER A 67 9.73 -4.37 -5.24
N GLU A 68 9.33 -3.12 -5.38
CA GLU A 68 10.20 -1.98 -5.73
C GLU A 68 10.91 -1.39 -4.50
N ASP A 69 10.52 -1.77 -3.29
CA ASP A 69 11.17 -1.29 -2.08
C ASP A 69 12.61 -1.80 -2.00
N THR A 70 13.45 -1.03 -1.30
CA THR A 70 14.82 -1.48 -1.01
C THR A 70 14.84 -2.47 0.14
N VAL A 71 15.88 -3.30 0.20
CA VAL A 71 16.14 -4.16 1.36
C VAL A 71 16.26 -3.32 2.65
N GLY A 72 16.81 -2.10 2.56
CA GLY A 72 16.89 -1.18 3.68
C GLY A 72 15.51 -0.79 4.22
N ASP A 73 14.53 -0.59 3.34
CA ASP A 73 13.16 -0.29 3.74
C ASP A 73 12.44 -1.52 4.31
N LEU A 74 12.67 -2.70 3.75
CA LEU A 74 12.20 -3.96 4.34
C LEU A 74 12.72 -4.14 5.78
N LYS A 75 13.99 -3.85 6.04
CA LYS A 75 14.56 -3.90 7.40
C LYS A 75 13.87 -2.91 8.35
N LYS A 76 13.53 -1.70 7.89
CA LYS A 76 12.77 -0.73 8.71
C LYS A 76 11.39 -1.25 9.05
N LEU A 77 10.70 -1.87 8.09
CA LEU A 77 9.37 -2.46 8.32
C LEU A 77 9.43 -3.62 9.34
N ILE A 78 10.43 -4.50 9.21
CA ILE A 78 10.66 -5.58 10.19
C ILE A 78 11.02 -5.00 11.56
N GLY A 79 11.90 -3.99 11.61
CA GLY A 79 12.30 -3.30 12.83
C GLY A 79 11.12 -2.64 13.54
N ALA A 80 10.22 -2.01 12.79
CA ALA A 80 9.01 -1.41 13.32
C ALA A 80 8.06 -2.43 13.98
N GLN A 81 7.95 -3.64 13.42
CA GLN A 81 7.14 -4.71 13.99
C GLN A 81 7.81 -5.43 15.17
N THR A 82 9.13 -5.60 15.11
CA THR A 82 9.90 -6.37 16.10
C THR A 82 10.42 -5.54 17.27
N GLY A 83 10.47 -4.20 17.12
CA GLY A 83 11.08 -3.29 18.08
C GLY A 83 12.60 -3.25 18.02
N THR A 84 13.21 -3.74 16.94
CA THR A 84 14.67 -3.80 16.76
C THR A 84 15.15 -2.72 15.80
N ASP A 85 16.31 -2.12 16.08
CA ASP A 85 16.93 -1.16 15.17
C ASP A 85 17.22 -1.79 13.79
N PRO A 86 16.81 -1.17 12.67
CA PRO A 86 17.01 -1.74 11.34
C PRO A 86 18.48 -1.93 10.97
N SER A 87 19.40 -1.15 11.55
CA SER A 87 20.83 -1.28 11.34
C SER A 87 21.44 -2.54 11.98
N LYS A 88 20.77 -3.12 12.98
CA LYS A 88 21.19 -4.37 13.63
C LYS A 88 20.65 -5.60 12.90
N ILE A 89 19.58 -5.44 12.14
CA ILE A 89 18.92 -6.51 11.41
C ILE A 89 19.72 -6.83 10.15
N GLN A 90 20.18 -8.08 10.05
CA GLN A 90 20.83 -8.58 8.84
C GLN A 90 19.95 -9.66 8.18
N LEU A 91 19.49 -9.37 6.96
CA LEU A 91 18.71 -10.31 6.16
C LEU A 91 19.62 -11.16 5.29
N LYS A 92 19.37 -12.48 5.30
CA LYS A 92 20.12 -13.44 4.50
C LYS A 92 19.20 -14.48 3.85
N LYS A 93 19.71 -15.07 2.78
CA LYS A 93 19.21 -16.32 2.22
C LYS A 93 20.41 -17.20 1.92
N TRP A 94 20.55 -18.31 2.62
CA TRP A 94 21.75 -19.17 2.55
C TRP A 94 23.03 -18.37 2.87
N TYR A 95 23.99 -18.33 1.94
CA TYR A 95 25.24 -17.59 2.05
C TYR A 95 25.16 -16.14 1.56
N THR A 96 24.02 -15.73 0.99
CA THR A 96 23.85 -14.40 0.40
C THR A 96 23.35 -13.41 1.46
N ILE A 97 24.10 -12.32 1.64
CA ILE A 97 23.72 -11.20 2.50
C ILE A 97 23.13 -10.09 1.62
N TYR A 98 21.91 -9.68 1.94
CA TYR A 98 21.22 -8.64 1.18
C TYR A 98 21.73 -7.24 1.57
N LYS A 99 21.99 -6.41 0.56
CA LYS A 99 22.49 -5.03 0.73
C LYS A 99 21.34 -4.03 0.69
N ASP A 100 21.44 -3.01 1.52
CA ASP A 100 20.32 -2.09 1.79
C ASP A 100 19.90 -1.22 0.60
N HIS A 101 20.80 -0.95 -0.34
CA HIS A 101 20.55 -0.05 -1.48
C HIS A 101 20.05 -0.77 -2.74
N ILE A 102 19.83 -2.08 -2.67
CA ILE A 102 19.35 -2.89 -3.79
C ILE A 102 17.87 -3.21 -3.54
N THR A 103 17.07 -3.22 -4.60
CA THR A 103 15.64 -3.48 -4.50
C THR A 103 15.34 -4.96 -4.29
N LEU A 104 14.14 -5.25 -3.78
CA LEU A 104 13.67 -6.64 -3.64
C LEU A 104 13.51 -7.32 -5.01
N ALA A 105 13.05 -6.58 -6.03
CA ALA A 105 12.94 -7.05 -7.40
C ALA A 105 14.30 -7.43 -8.02
N ASP A 106 15.35 -6.62 -7.83
CA ASP A 106 16.70 -6.91 -8.34
C ASP A 106 17.29 -8.19 -7.71
N TYR A 107 16.87 -8.53 -6.50
CA TYR A 107 17.23 -9.77 -5.82
C TYR A 107 16.30 -10.95 -6.12
N GLU A 108 15.33 -10.78 -7.02
CA GLU A 108 14.32 -11.78 -7.38
C GLU A 108 13.56 -12.30 -6.13
N ILE A 109 13.25 -11.39 -5.20
CA ILE A 109 12.46 -11.70 -4.02
C ILE A 109 10.98 -11.57 -4.39
N HIS A 110 10.26 -12.70 -4.27
CA HIS A 110 8.86 -12.81 -4.62
C HIS A 110 7.96 -13.00 -3.39
N ASP A 111 6.65 -12.96 -3.62
CA ASP A 111 5.63 -13.25 -2.62
C ASP A 111 5.83 -14.63 -1.97
N GLY A 112 5.64 -14.69 -0.64
CA GLY A 112 5.77 -15.90 0.16
C GLY A 112 7.22 -16.33 0.43
N MET A 113 8.22 -15.57 -0.03
CA MET A 113 9.61 -15.93 0.17
C MET A 113 10.00 -15.84 1.65
N SER A 114 10.80 -16.81 2.10
CA SER A 114 11.34 -16.85 3.45
C SER A 114 12.79 -16.41 3.48
N LEU A 115 13.08 -15.41 4.32
CA LEU A 115 14.42 -14.88 4.59
C LEU A 115 14.82 -15.22 6.03
N GLU A 116 16.13 -15.35 6.26
CA GLU A 116 16.69 -15.50 7.59
C GLU A 116 17.08 -14.12 8.15
N MET A 117 16.69 -13.87 9.39
CA MET A 117 16.97 -12.66 10.15
C MET A 117 18.04 -12.96 11.20
N TYR A 118 19.11 -12.17 11.16
CA TYR A 118 20.28 -12.24 12.02
C TYR A 118 20.44 -10.97 12.83
#